data_AF-A0A0C3BAR4-F1
#
_entry.id   AF-A0A0C3BAR4-F1
#
_cell.length_a   1.000
_cell.length_b   1.000
_cell.length_c   1.000
_cell.angle_alpha   90.00
_cell.angle_beta   90.00
_cell.angle_gamma   90.00
#
_symmetry.space_group_name_H-M   'P 1'
#
loop_
_entity.id
_entity.type
_entity.pdbx_description
1 polymer ?
#
loop_
_entity_poly.entity_id
_entity_poly.type
_entity_poly.pdbx_seq_one_letter_code
_entity_poly.pdbx_strand_id
1 'polypeptide(L)'
;MLPLNLTFFLLLVNIWPIYAWVRPGVLHNLDDLERMLSYVSKGRAGTASNQYSDYLLLAADSFSSGDYVMSTPVTILSARASFEADATAAYQNALMWYLTRNETHLNKAITIMDSWSSTIKSVDPNYLDTQLASSLGPFMMTNAAEIIRYTSSAWTAAGIKQFESMLTNVFYPRLHNDTGVQYQANVGTGNTKAMVAFGVFTENTTMYNEAINYYLQEKCSGLPVDISSTGQASESGRDQGHVQLGLGNLAESCQIASVQGTHNLYGLLSNRLMVGYEYTAKYNLGYSVSYNTSFQRCDANLLGGPFQTISATGRGKFRPIYELAYAHYVSTMNLSMPYSNTIIEKVLTEVGSGPTSPADNSGWGTLKYRLI
;
A
#
# COMPACT_ATOMS: atom_id res chain seq x y z
N MET A 1 -20.30 45.02 27.14
CA MET A 1 -20.38 44.61 25.73
C MET A 1 -18.96 44.57 25.19
N LEU A 2 -18.34 43.38 25.15
CA LEU A 2 -17.04 43.17 24.48
C LEU A 2 -17.30 42.69 23.04
N PRO A 3 -16.51 43.14 22.04
CA PRO A 3 -16.68 42.66 20.68
C PRO A 3 -16.02 41.28 20.53
N LEU A 4 -16.78 40.36 19.94
CA LEU A 4 -16.34 39.01 19.60
C LEU A 4 -15.51 39.09 18.30
N ASN A 5 -14.19 38.86 18.38
CA ASN A 5 -13.35 38.69 17.20
C ASN A 5 -13.53 37.27 16.67
N LEU A 6 -14.26 37.14 15.56
CA LEU A 6 -14.42 35.89 14.83
C LEU A 6 -13.28 35.75 13.82
N THR A 7 -12.24 34.99 14.16
CA THR A 7 -11.16 34.65 13.23
C THR A 7 -11.65 33.52 12.32
N PHE A 8 -12.00 33.85 11.07
CA PHE A 8 -12.29 32.88 10.03
C PHE A 8 -11.00 32.17 9.60
N PHE A 9 -10.84 30.89 9.92
CA PHE A 9 -9.87 30.02 9.26
C PHE A 9 -10.42 29.65 7.88
N LEU A 10 -9.93 30.31 6.82
CA LEU A 10 -10.11 29.84 5.45
C LEU A 10 -9.27 28.58 5.24
N LEU A 11 -9.91 27.41 5.33
CA LEU A 11 -9.40 26.19 4.72
C LEU A 11 -9.45 26.37 3.20
N LEU A 12 -8.33 26.81 2.62
CA LEU A 12 -8.10 26.69 1.17
C LEU A 12 -7.94 25.20 0.85
N VAL A 13 -9.06 24.52 0.57
CA VAL A 13 -9.03 23.29 -0.20
C VAL A 13 -8.64 23.71 -1.61
N ASN A 14 -7.33 23.66 -1.92
CA ASN A 14 -6.88 23.77 -3.30
C ASN A 14 -7.40 22.54 -4.02
N ILE A 15 -8.52 22.68 -4.73
CA ILE A 15 -9.02 21.68 -5.67
C ILE A 15 -8.10 21.79 -6.88
N TRP A 16 -6.97 21.09 -6.86
CA TRP A 16 -6.12 20.98 -8.05
C TRP A 16 -6.93 20.23 -9.12
N PRO A 17 -7.20 20.83 -10.29
CA PRO A 17 -7.82 20.08 -11.37
C PRO A 17 -6.84 18.96 -11.77
N ILE A 18 -7.28 17.70 -11.71
CA ILE A 18 -6.55 16.61 -12.36
C ILE A 18 -6.79 16.82 -13.86
N TYR A 19 -5.80 17.36 -14.56
CA TYR A 19 -5.92 17.69 -15.99
C TYR A 19 -6.00 16.42 -16.87
N ALA A 20 -5.49 15.28 -16.40
CA ALA A 20 -5.75 13.91 -16.87
C ALA A 20 -5.16 12.89 -15.87
N TRP A 21 -5.72 11.69 -15.76
CA TRP A 21 -5.15 10.60 -14.95
C TRP A 21 -3.92 9.99 -15.64
N VAL A 22 -2.82 9.77 -14.90
CA VAL A 22 -1.63 9.05 -15.39
C VAL A 22 -1.93 7.56 -15.44
N ARG A 23 -1.56 6.84 -16.52
CA ARG A 23 -1.89 5.43 -16.78
C ARG A 23 -0.72 4.61 -17.35
N PRO A 24 -0.44 3.39 -16.85
CA PRO A 24 -0.80 2.89 -15.52
C PRO A 24 -0.51 3.93 -14.43
N GLY A 25 -1.33 3.97 -13.40
CA GLY A 25 -1.39 5.12 -12.48
C GLY A 25 -1.44 4.81 -11.00
N VAL A 26 -1.52 3.53 -10.62
CA VAL A 26 -1.60 3.13 -9.21
C VAL A 26 -0.19 3.14 -8.61
N LEU A 27 0.44 2.00 -8.30
CA LEU A 27 1.80 2.03 -7.74
C LEU A 27 2.89 2.35 -8.76
N HIS A 28 2.64 2.07 -10.04
CA HIS A 28 3.62 2.16 -11.12
C HIS A 28 3.02 2.85 -12.33
N ASN A 29 3.81 3.70 -12.97
CA ASN A 29 3.57 4.16 -14.34
C ASN A 29 4.38 3.37 -15.37
N LEU A 30 4.28 3.72 -16.66
CA LEU A 30 5.05 3.04 -17.70
C LEU A 30 6.57 3.16 -17.48
N ASP A 31 7.08 4.31 -17.02
CA ASP A 31 8.52 4.49 -16.78
C ASP A 31 9.03 3.57 -15.67
N ASP A 32 8.23 3.37 -14.61
CA ASP A 32 8.54 2.39 -13.56
C ASP A 32 8.61 0.97 -14.11
N LEU A 33 7.63 0.58 -14.93
CA LEU A 33 7.58 -0.76 -15.53
C LEU A 33 8.75 -0.99 -16.51
N GLU A 34 9.09 0.00 -17.33
CA GLU A 34 10.25 -0.02 -18.23
C GLU A 34 11.59 -0.07 -17.46
N ARG A 35 11.68 0.64 -16.33
CA ARG A 35 12.84 0.55 -15.43
C ARG A 35 13.02 -0.86 -14.88
N MET A 36 11.95 -1.50 -14.41
CA MET A 36 12.00 -2.90 -13.96
C MET A 36 12.43 -3.83 -15.11
N LEU A 37 11.84 -3.66 -16.31
CA LEU A 37 12.21 -4.45 -17.49
C LEU A 37 13.68 -4.27 -17.90
N SER A 38 14.23 -3.07 -17.73
CA SER A 38 15.64 -2.78 -17.97
C SER A 38 16.55 -3.57 -17.02
N TYR A 39 16.21 -3.64 -15.73
CA TYR A 39 16.96 -4.47 -14.77
C TYR A 39 16.95 -5.94 -15.15
N VAL A 40 15.79 -6.47 -15.54
CA VAL A 40 15.65 -7.87 -15.98
C VAL A 40 16.45 -8.14 -17.26
N SER A 41 16.38 -7.23 -18.23
CA SER A 41 17.07 -7.38 -19.52
C SER A 41 18.60 -7.35 -19.35
N LYS A 42 19.12 -6.42 -18.54
CA LYS A 42 20.55 -6.35 -18.20
C LYS A 42 21.02 -7.60 -17.44
N GLY A 43 20.20 -8.08 -16.50
CA GLY A 43 20.44 -9.33 -15.78
C GLY A 43 20.59 -10.53 -16.69
N ARG A 44 19.64 -10.71 -17.62
CA ARG A 44 19.69 -11.78 -18.65
C ARG A 44 20.89 -11.65 -19.59
N ALA A 45 21.36 -10.43 -19.84
CA ALA A 45 22.59 -10.16 -20.59
C ALA A 45 23.89 -10.36 -19.77
N GLY A 46 23.79 -10.79 -18.51
CA GLY A 46 24.93 -11.12 -17.65
C GLY A 46 25.34 -10.03 -16.65
N THR A 47 24.60 -8.91 -16.55
CA THR A 47 24.88 -7.86 -15.56
C THR A 47 24.15 -8.14 -14.26
N ALA A 48 24.87 -8.63 -13.25
CA ALA A 48 24.31 -8.87 -11.93
C ALA A 48 23.87 -7.56 -11.24
N SER A 49 22.69 -7.57 -10.62
CA SER A 49 22.20 -6.51 -9.75
C SER A 49 21.24 -7.09 -8.72
N ASN A 50 21.08 -6.42 -7.57
CA ASN A 50 20.13 -6.85 -6.55
C ASN A 50 18.69 -6.85 -7.07
N GLN A 51 18.37 -5.94 -8.00
CA GLN A 51 17.06 -5.88 -8.65
C GLN A 51 16.81 -7.08 -9.55
N TYR A 52 17.83 -7.55 -10.27
CA TYR A 52 17.71 -8.79 -11.04
C TYR A 52 17.61 -10.02 -10.13
N SER A 53 18.37 -10.05 -9.03
CA SER A 53 18.22 -11.11 -8.01
C SER A 53 16.81 -11.15 -7.42
N ASP A 54 16.22 -9.99 -7.10
CA ASP A 54 14.85 -9.89 -6.60
C ASP A 54 13.81 -10.32 -7.67
N TYR A 55 14.05 -10.02 -8.95
CA TYR A 55 13.25 -10.57 -10.06
C TYR A 55 13.32 -12.10 -10.14
N LEU A 56 14.49 -12.71 -9.96
CA LEU A 56 14.61 -14.17 -9.97
C LEU A 56 13.81 -14.81 -8.83
N LEU A 57 13.77 -14.15 -7.66
CA LEU A 57 12.97 -14.59 -6.51
C LEU A 57 11.48 -14.41 -6.77
N LEU A 58 11.06 -13.27 -7.35
CA LEU A 58 9.69 -13.05 -7.81
C LEU A 58 9.28 -14.15 -8.80
N ALA A 59 10.06 -14.38 -9.84
CA ALA A 59 9.75 -15.36 -10.88
C ALA A 59 9.66 -16.81 -10.36
N ALA A 60 10.32 -17.11 -9.24
CA ALA A 60 10.27 -18.41 -8.58
C ALA A 60 9.14 -18.55 -7.55
N ASP A 61 8.48 -17.45 -7.17
CA ASP A 61 7.40 -17.45 -6.20
C ASP A 61 6.16 -18.18 -6.75
N SER A 62 5.48 -18.96 -5.90
CA SER A 62 4.30 -19.72 -6.31
C SER A 62 3.15 -18.83 -6.82
N PHE A 63 3.03 -17.60 -6.31
CA PHE A 63 2.05 -16.63 -6.77
C PHE A 63 2.40 -16.07 -8.16
N SER A 64 3.66 -16.11 -8.58
CA SER A 64 4.11 -15.72 -9.92
C SER A 64 3.90 -16.81 -10.97
N SER A 65 3.49 -18.02 -10.59
CA SER A 65 3.26 -19.10 -11.55
C SER A 65 2.10 -18.78 -12.50
N GLY A 66 2.34 -18.90 -13.80
CA GLY A 66 1.28 -18.84 -14.81
C GLY A 66 0.26 -19.98 -14.69
N ASP A 67 0.62 -21.05 -14.00
CA ASP A 67 -0.24 -22.20 -13.68
C ASP A 67 -0.84 -22.12 -12.27
N TYR A 68 -0.72 -20.97 -11.58
CA TYR A 68 -1.27 -20.77 -10.24
C TYR A 68 -2.73 -21.23 -10.14
N VAL A 69 -3.02 -22.07 -9.15
CA VAL A 69 -4.36 -22.61 -8.91
C VAL A 69 -5.08 -21.66 -7.96
N MET A 70 -6.05 -20.91 -8.51
CA MET A 70 -6.82 -19.96 -7.71
C MET A 70 -7.83 -20.65 -6.80
N SER A 71 -8.22 -19.95 -5.74
CA SER A 71 -9.33 -20.37 -4.89
C SER A 71 -10.68 -20.23 -5.61
N THR A 72 -11.71 -20.93 -5.12
CA THR A 72 -13.08 -20.73 -5.62
C THR A 72 -13.65 -19.41 -5.11
N PRO A 73 -14.02 -18.45 -5.99
CA PRO A 73 -14.63 -17.21 -5.56
C PRO A 73 -15.93 -17.43 -4.80
N VAL A 74 -16.19 -16.58 -3.80
CA VAL A 74 -17.38 -16.62 -2.95
C VAL A 74 -18.25 -15.39 -3.18
N THR A 75 -19.56 -15.52 -3.00
CA THR A 75 -20.51 -14.41 -3.15
C THR A 75 -20.45 -13.43 -1.97
N ILE A 76 -20.15 -13.93 -0.76
CA ILE A 76 -19.97 -13.13 0.45
C ILE A 76 -18.58 -13.43 1.00
N LEU A 77 -17.72 -12.42 1.10
CA LEU A 77 -16.38 -12.56 1.66
C LEU A 77 -16.41 -12.43 3.19
N SER A 78 -16.20 -13.54 3.90
CA SER A 78 -16.15 -13.62 5.37
C SER A 78 -14.77 -13.99 5.92
N ALA A 79 -13.79 -14.16 5.04
CA ALA A 79 -12.40 -14.42 5.38
C ALA A 79 -11.48 -13.86 4.30
N ARG A 80 -10.31 -13.34 4.70
CA ARG A 80 -9.37 -12.66 3.80
C ARG A 80 -8.50 -13.59 2.96
N ALA A 81 -8.07 -14.70 3.54
CA ALA A 81 -6.93 -15.49 3.06
C ALA A 81 -7.01 -15.88 1.58
N SER A 82 -8.14 -16.43 1.14
CA SER A 82 -8.32 -16.89 -0.25
C SER A 82 -8.29 -15.75 -1.27
N PHE A 83 -9.01 -14.65 -0.99
CA PHE A 83 -9.00 -13.48 -1.86
C PHE A 83 -7.61 -12.85 -1.92
N GLU A 84 -6.91 -12.75 -0.78
CA GLU A 84 -5.58 -12.14 -0.71
C GLU A 84 -4.50 -12.96 -1.42
N ALA A 85 -4.54 -14.28 -1.31
CA ALA A 85 -3.68 -15.18 -2.07
C ALA A 85 -3.88 -14.98 -3.58
N ASP A 86 -5.13 -14.99 -4.04
CA ASP A 86 -5.47 -14.79 -5.45
C ASP A 86 -5.13 -13.38 -5.94
N ALA A 87 -5.37 -12.34 -5.14
CA ALA A 87 -5.01 -10.96 -5.47
C ALA A 87 -3.49 -10.78 -5.59
N THR A 88 -2.72 -11.47 -4.74
CA THR A 88 -1.26 -11.49 -4.82
C THR A 88 -0.81 -12.19 -6.09
N ALA A 89 -1.40 -13.34 -6.42
CA ALA A 89 -1.12 -14.04 -7.66
C ALA A 89 -1.46 -13.21 -8.89
N ALA A 90 -2.59 -12.50 -8.90
CA ALA A 90 -2.96 -11.62 -10.00
C ALA A 90 -1.94 -10.50 -10.21
N TYR A 91 -1.49 -9.83 -9.15
CA TYR A 91 -0.52 -8.74 -9.26
C TYR A 91 0.86 -9.22 -9.67
N GLN A 92 1.34 -10.32 -9.09
CA GLN A 92 2.60 -10.92 -9.49
C GLN A 92 2.57 -11.42 -10.95
N ASN A 93 1.48 -12.06 -11.38
CA ASN A 93 1.30 -12.44 -12.78
C ASN A 93 1.18 -11.23 -13.72
N ALA A 94 0.59 -10.12 -13.31
CA ALA A 94 0.57 -8.89 -14.10
C ALA A 94 1.98 -8.30 -14.29
N LEU A 95 2.82 -8.32 -13.25
CA LEU A 95 4.23 -7.96 -13.35
C LEU A 95 5.00 -8.93 -14.26
N MET A 96 4.80 -10.24 -14.08
CA MET A 96 5.45 -11.26 -14.91
C MET A 96 5.03 -11.15 -16.38
N TRP A 97 3.76 -10.85 -16.67
CA TRP A 97 3.31 -10.51 -18.03
C TRP A 97 4.15 -9.37 -18.60
N TYR A 98 4.32 -8.28 -17.87
CA TYR A 98 5.08 -7.15 -18.38
C TYR A 98 6.55 -7.47 -18.62
N LEU A 99 7.18 -8.15 -17.66
CA LEU A 99 8.63 -8.41 -17.65
C LEU A 99 9.05 -9.55 -18.61
N THR A 100 8.12 -10.42 -18.99
CA THR A 100 8.41 -11.59 -19.83
C THR A 100 7.70 -11.59 -21.18
N ARG A 101 6.60 -10.85 -21.30
CA ARG A 101 5.64 -10.92 -22.43
C ARG A 101 5.05 -12.32 -22.65
N ASN A 102 5.10 -13.19 -21.64
CA ASN A 102 4.49 -14.51 -21.71
C ASN A 102 2.99 -14.43 -21.40
N GLU A 103 2.15 -14.76 -22.39
CA GLU A 103 0.69 -14.67 -22.30
C GLU A 103 0.08 -15.57 -21.21
N THR A 104 0.76 -16.63 -20.76
CA THR A 104 0.26 -17.45 -19.65
C THR A 104 0.04 -16.61 -18.39
N HIS A 105 0.96 -15.68 -18.08
CA HIS A 105 0.81 -14.79 -16.93
C HIS A 105 -0.31 -13.75 -17.14
N LEU A 106 -0.43 -13.18 -18.34
CA LEU A 106 -1.52 -12.28 -18.71
C LEU A 106 -2.88 -12.94 -18.49
N ASN A 107 -3.04 -14.15 -19.04
CA ASN A 107 -4.28 -14.92 -18.96
C ASN A 107 -4.61 -15.31 -17.52
N LYS A 108 -3.59 -15.65 -16.70
CA LYS A 108 -3.78 -15.96 -15.29
C LYS A 108 -4.30 -14.75 -14.51
N ALA A 109 -3.68 -13.58 -14.69
CA ALA A 109 -4.10 -12.36 -14.02
C ALA A 109 -5.55 -11.98 -14.39
N ILE A 110 -5.90 -12.00 -15.68
CA ILE A 110 -7.27 -11.72 -16.14
C ILE A 110 -8.26 -12.74 -15.56
N THR A 111 -7.93 -14.04 -15.61
CA THR A 111 -8.80 -15.10 -15.09
C THR A 111 -9.16 -14.87 -13.62
N ILE A 112 -8.17 -14.54 -12.79
CA ILE A 112 -8.40 -14.27 -11.37
C ILE A 112 -9.30 -13.05 -11.18
N MET A 113 -9.00 -11.93 -11.86
CA MET A 113 -9.76 -10.69 -11.74
C MET A 113 -11.21 -10.84 -12.20
N ASP A 114 -11.45 -11.49 -13.34
CA ASP A 114 -12.80 -11.71 -13.88
C ASP A 114 -13.59 -12.73 -13.03
N SER A 115 -12.94 -13.78 -12.51
CA SER A 115 -13.61 -14.79 -11.68
C SER A 115 -14.10 -14.22 -10.35
N TRP A 116 -13.30 -13.39 -9.69
CA TRP A 116 -13.71 -12.72 -8.46
C TRP A 116 -14.75 -11.63 -8.71
N SER A 117 -14.52 -10.75 -9.69
CA SER A 117 -15.43 -9.63 -9.97
C SER A 117 -16.80 -10.05 -10.51
N SER A 118 -16.91 -11.21 -11.16
CA SER A 118 -18.20 -11.78 -11.57
C SER A 118 -18.97 -12.40 -10.41
N THR A 119 -18.28 -12.93 -9.39
CA THR A 119 -18.89 -13.73 -8.32
C THR A 119 -19.20 -12.94 -7.06
N ILE A 120 -18.24 -12.17 -6.53
CA ILE A 120 -18.40 -11.50 -5.23
C ILE A 120 -19.49 -10.43 -5.29
N LYS A 121 -20.32 -10.35 -4.24
CA LYS A 121 -21.44 -9.41 -4.11
C LYS A 121 -21.37 -8.55 -2.86
N SER A 122 -20.72 -9.03 -1.80
CA SER A 122 -20.53 -8.27 -0.57
C SER A 122 -19.36 -8.81 0.26
N VAL A 123 -18.90 -7.99 1.19
CA VAL A 123 -18.10 -8.42 2.33
C VAL A 123 -19.03 -8.54 3.54
N ASP A 124 -18.88 -9.61 4.31
CA ASP A 124 -19.65 -9.86 5.53
C ASP A 124 -19.51 -8.65 6.48
N PRO A 125 -20.61 -7.95 6.82
CA PRO A 125 -20.55 -6.81 7.74
C PRO A 125 -20.21 -7.19 9.17
N ASN A 126 -20.38 -8.45 9.58
CA ASN A 126 -20.08 -8.94 10.93
C ASN A 126 -18.66 -9.48 11.06
N TYR A 127 -17.92 -9.56 9.95
CA TYR A 127 -16.54 -10.02 9.98
C TYR A 127 -15.65 -8.95 10.63
N LEU A 128 -14.90 -9.33 11.68
CA LEU A 128 -14.05 -8.40 12.43
C LEU A 128 -13.01 -7.68 11.55
N ASP A 129 -12.50 -8.35 10.51
CA ASP A 129 -11.55 -7.75 9.56
C ASP A 129 -12.23 -7.22 8.29
N THR A 130 -13.54 -6.90 8.32
CA THR A 130 -14.30 -6.48 7.12
C THR A 130 -13.63 -5.32 6.36
N GLN A 131 -13.01 -4.37 7.07
CA GLN A 131 -12.23 -3.27 6.47
C GLN A 131 -10.94 -3.76 5.80
N LEU A 132 -10.16 -4.60 6.49
CA LEU A 132 -8.91 -5.12 5.92
C LEU A 132 -9.18 -6.06 4.73
N ALA A 133 -10.28 -6.82 4.78
CA ALA A 133 -10.77 -7.63 3.68
C ALA A 133 -11.20 -6.80 2.46
N SER A 134 -11.58 -5.54 2.70
CA SER A 134 -11.99 -4.60 1.66
C SER A 134 -10.86 -3.71 1.17
N SER A 135 -9.70 -3.71 1.84
CA SER A 135 -8.59 -2.80 1.52
C SER A 135 -7.34 -3.50 1.02
N LEU A 136 -6.80 -4.50 1.73
CA LEU A 136 -5.45 -5.02 1.46
C LEU A 136 -5.39 -5.89 0.19
N GLY A 137 -6.13 -7.00 0.16
CA GLY A 137 -6.29 -7.81 -1.07
C GLY A 137 -6.81 -7.00 -2.25
N PRO A 138 -7.91 -6.24 -2.11
CA PRO A 138 -8.46 -5.43 -3.20
C PRO A 138 -7.48 -4.38 -3.75
N PHE A 139 -6.61 -3.81 -2.92
CA PHE A 139 -5.51 -2.95 -3.37
C PHE A 139 -4.51 -3.69 -4.27
N MET A 140 -4.10 -4.90 -3.89
CA MET A 140 -3.22 -5.74 -4.72
C MET A 140 -3.87 -6.05 -6.07
N MET A 141 -5.14 -6.47 -6.05
CA MET A 141 -5.90 -6.78 -7.26
C MET A 141 -6.06 -5.56 -8.17
N THR A 142 -6.22 -4.35 -7.60
CA THR A 142 -6.32 -3.09 -8.37
C THR A 142 -5.00 -2.75 -9.07
N ASN A 143 -3.86 -3.02 -8.45
CA ASN A 143 -2.55 -2.86 -9.10
C ASN A 143 -2.37 -3.84 -10.28
N ALA A 144 -2.84 -5.08 -10.14
CA ALA A 144 -2.88 -6.04 -11.25
C ALA A 144 -3.73 -5.51 -12.42
N ALA A 145 -4.95 -5.06 -12.11
CA ALA A 145 -5.90 -4.53 -13.06
C ALA A 145 -5.33 -3.33 -13.83
N GLU A 146 -4.71 -2.38 -13.12
CA GLU A 146 -4.11 -1.21 -13.74
C GLU A 146 -3.00 -1.59 -14.74
N ILE A 147 -2.09 -2.50 -14.36
CA ILE A 147 -1.03 -2.96 -15.27
C ILE A 147 -1.64 -3.64 -16.50
N ILE A 148 -2.56 -4.59 -16.31
CA ILE A 148 -3.16 -5.33 -17.44
C ILE A 148 -3.93 -4.41 -18.38
N ARG A 149 -4.79 -3.52 -17.85
CA ARG A 149 -5.65 -2.61 -18.62
C ARG A 149 -4.86 -1.74 -19.60
N TYR A 150 -3.65 -1.32 -19.22
CA TYR A 150 -2.86 -0.37 -19.99
C TYR A 150 -1.60 -0.98 -20.63
N THR A 151 -1.41 -2.29 -20.55
CA THR A 151 -0.28 -3.00 -21.19
C THR A 151 -0.72 -4.18 -22.05
N SER A 152 -2.03 -4.40 -22.20
CA SER A 152 -2.60 -5.43 -23.05
C SER A 152 -4.00 -5.02 -23.56
N SER A 153 -4.37 -5.48 -24.74
CA SER A 153 -5.74 -5.36 -25.28
C SER A 153 -6.61 -6.59 -25.01
N ALA A 154 -6.09 -7.60 -24.30
CA ALA A 154 -6.80 -8.87 -24.08
C ALA A 154 -7.93 -8.76 -23.04
N TRP A 155 -7.81 -7.84 -22.07
CA TRP A 155 -8.84 -7.68 -21.05
C TRP A 155 -10.04 -6.92 -21.61
N THR A 156 -11.20 -7.57 -21.63
CA THR A 156 -12.38 -7.03 -22.32
C THR A 156 -12.95 -5.81 -21.60
N ALA A 157 -13.57 -4.90 -22.36
CA ALA A 157 -14.28 -3.76 -21.79
C ALA A 157 -15.39 -4.16 -20.79
N ALA A 158 -16.00 -5.34 -20.99
CA ALA A 158 -16.98 -5.88 -20.05
C ALA A 158 -16.34 -6.34 -18.73
N GLY A 159 -15.20 -7.04 -18.80
CA GLY A 159 -14.41 -7.44 -17.62
C GLY A 159 -13.93 -6.23 -16.82
N ILE A 160 -13.41 -5.20 -17.51
CA ILE A 160 -12.99 -3.94 -16.88
C ILE A 160 -14.16 -3.30 -16.11
N LYS A 161 -15.33 -3.14 -16.75
CA LYS A 161 -16.53 -2.56 -16.08
C LYS A 161 -17.01 -3.39 -14.90
N GLN A 162 -16.94 -4.72 -15.01
CA GLN A 162 -17.31 -5.62 -13.93
C GLN A 162 -16.35 -5.47 -12.73
N PHE A 163 -15.06 -5.32 -13.00
CA PHE A 163 -14.06 -5.06 -11.98
C PHE A 163 -14.24 -3.69 -11.32
N GLU A 164 -14.48 -2.62 -12.10
CA GLU A 164 -14.85 -1.29 -11.57
C GLU A 164 -16.07 -1.40 -10.64
N SER A 165 -17.07 -2.18 -11.05
CA SER A 165 -18.28 -2.41 -10.25
C SER A 165 -18.00 -3.16 -8.94
N MET A 166 -17.07 -4.11 -8.94
CA MET A 166 -16.62 -4.78 -7.72
C MET A 166 -15.95 -3.79 -6.75
N LEU A 167 -15.01 -2.97 -7.22
CA LEU A 167 -14.33 -1.99 -6.37
C LEU A 167 -15.32 -0.99 -5.73
N THR A 168 -16.23 -0.46 -6.55
CA THR A 168 -17.17 0.61 -6.17
C THR A 168 -18.34 0.12 -5.32
N ASN A 169 -18.90 -1.05 -5.60
CA ASN A 169 -20.12 -1.52 -4.93
C ASN A 169 -19.87 -2.54 -3.82
N VAL A 170 -18.74 -3.26 -3.84
CA VAL A 170 -18.44 -4.31 -2.86
C VAL A 170 -17.47 -3.80 -1.79
N PHE A 171 -16.34 -3.21 -2.22
CA PHE A 171 -15.24 -2.87 -1.31
C PHE A 171 -15.30 -1.44 -0.77
N TYR A 172 -15.45 -0.44 -1.64
CA TYR A 172 -15.50 0.97 -1.22
C TYR A 172 -16.50 1.28 -0.09
N PRO A 173 -17.73 0.70 -0.05
CA PRO A 173 -18.68 0.96 1.02
C PRO A 173 -18.22 0.49 2.41
N ARG A 174 -17.22 -0.40 2.50
CA ARG A 174 -16.60 -0.83 3.77
C ARG A 174 -15.43 0.04 4.19
N LEU A 175 -14.96 0.89 3.29
CA LEU A 175 -13.84 1.78 3.53
C LEU A 175 -14.34 3.16 3.92
N HIS A 176 -15.39 3.70 3.32
CA HIS A 176 -15.87 5.06 3.65
C HIS A 176 -16.50 5.18 5.06
N ASN A 177 -16.19 6.26 5.77
CA ASN A 177 -16.60 6.57 7.14
C ASN A 177 -18.11 6.80 7.34
N ASP A 178 -18.87 7.12 6.29
CA ASP A 178 -20.32 7.40 6.41
C ASP A 178 -21.15 6.16 6.81
N THR A 179 -20.51 5.00 6.96
CA THR A 179 -21.13 3.75 7.40
C THR A 179 -20.98 3.49 8.92
N GLY A 180 -20.44 4.43 9.69
CA GLY A 180 -20.23 4.27 11.15
C GLY A 180 -19.00 3.43 11.51
N VAL A 181 -18.10 3.27 10.55
CA VAL A 181 -16.88 2.46 10.63
C VAL A 181 -15.77 3.23 11.35
N GLN A 182 -15.11 2.59 12.32
CA GLN A 182 -14.05 3.22 13.10
C GLN A 182 -12.67 2.96 12.46
N TYR A 183 -12.08 3.99 11.86
CA TYR A 183 -10.70 3.93 11.40
C TYR A 183 -9.76 3.88 12.61
N GLN A 184 -8.79 2.98 12.59
CA GLN A 184 -7.78 2.91 13.65
C GLN A 184 -6.43 2.51 13.06
N ALA A 185 -5.46 3.41 13.17
CA ALA A 185 -4.05 3.19 12.88
C ALA A 185 -3.82 2.41 11.58
N ASN A 186 -3.19 1.23 11.64
CA ASN A 186 -2.86 0.41 10.48
C ASN A 186 -4.08 0.00 9.62
N VAL A 187 -5.27 -0.17 10.22
CA VAL A 187 -6.51 -0.48 9.48
C VAL A 187 -6.95 0.72 8.66
N GLY A 188 -6.96 1.90 9.30
CA GLY A 188 -7.35 3.14 8.63
C GLY A 188 -6.39 3.52 7.50
N THR A 189 -5.08 3.39 7.71
CA THR A 189 -4.08 3.61 6.64
C THR A 189 -4.24 2.60 5.49
N GLY A 190 -4.63 1.35 5.80
CA GLY A 190 -4.99 0.34 4.81
C GLY A 190 -6.18 0.76 3.94
N ASN A 191 -7.24 1.28 4.56
CA ASN A 191 -8.39 1.81 3.84
C ASN A 191 -8.00 2.98 2.94
N THR A 192 -7.18 3.91 3.46
CA THR A 192 -6.67 5.05 2.68
C THR A 192 -5.95 4.60 1.42
N LYS A 193 -4.97 3.68 1.51
CA LYS A 193 -4.23 3.23 0.30
C LYS A 193 -5.14 2.58 -0.74
N ALA A 194 -6.13 1.80 -0.27
CA ALA A 194 -7.07 1.13 -1.15
C ALA A 194 -7.97 2.14 -1.87
N MET A 195 -8.53 3.11 -1.15
CA MET A 195 -9.37 4.16 -1.73
C MET A 195 -8.61 5.05 -2.72
N VAL A 196 -7.34 5.39 -2.44
CA VAL A 196 -6.49 6.11 -3.40
C VAL A 196 -6.35 5.29 -4.69
N ALA A 197 -6.05 4.00 -4.58
CA ALA A 197 -5.92 3.10 -5.74
C ALA A 197 -7.24 2.95 -6.52
N PHE A 198 -8.36 2.75 -5.82
CA PHE A 198 -9.68 2.62 -6.45
C PHE A 198 -10.09 3.90 -7.16
N GLY A 199 -9.87 5.06 -6.54
CA GLY A 199 -10.15 6.38 -7.12
C GLY A 199 -9.39 6.59 -8.43
N VAL A 200 -8.10 6.22 -8.45
CA VAL A 200 -7.31 6.21 -9.70
C VAL A 200 -7.90 5.24 -10.71
N PHE A 201 -8.05 3.95 -10.39
CA PHE A 201 -8.50 2.94 -11.36
C PHE A 201 -9.88 3.28 -11.97
N THR A 202 -10.81 3.79 -11.16
CA THR A 202 -12.18 4.13 -11.55
C THR A 202 -12.37 5.56 -12.06
N GLU A 203 -11.31 6.37 -12.09
CA GLU A 203 -11.36 7.80 -12.46
C GLU A 203 -12.29 8.63 -11.58
N ASN A 204 -12.48 8.20 -10.34
CA ASN A 204 -13.38 8.83 -9.39
C ASN A 204 -12.61 9.85 -8.54
N THR A 205 -12.59 11.10 -9.00
CA THR A 205 -11.95 12.24 -8.30
C THR A 205 -12.52 12.47 -6.90
N THR A 206 -13.81 12.22 -6.68
CA THR A 206 -14.43 12.35 -5.35
C THR A 206 -13.84 11.35 -4.37
N MET A 207 -13.79 10.07 -4.75
CA MET A 207 -13.20 9.00 -3.95
C MET A 207 -11.70 9.24 -3.69
N TYR A 208 -10.98 9.69 -4.72
CA TYR A 208 -9.56 10.02 -4.60
C TYR A 208 -9.32 11.15 -3.59
N ASN A 209 -10.03 12.27 -3.73
CA ASN A 209 -9.87 13.42 -2.83
C ASN A 209 -10.30 13.10 -1.39
N GLU A 210 -11.31 12.26 -1.23
CA GLU A 210 -11.71 11.74 0.08
C GLU A 210 -10.57 10.95 0.74
N ALA A 211 -9.93 10.05 0.00
CA ALA A 211 -8.80 9.27 0.48
C ALA A 211 -7.58 10.16 0.83
N ILE A 212 -7.30 11.18 0.00
CA ILE A 212 -6.28 12.19 0.31
C ILE A 212 -6.63 12.91 1.63
N ASN A 213 -7.88 13.30 1.84
CA ASN A 213 -8.31 13.89 3.10
C ASN A 213 -8.13 12.94 4.28
N TYR A 214 -8.35 11.64 4.12
CA TYR A 214 -8.06 10.68 5.18
C TYR A 214 -6.58 10.61 5.54
N TYR A 215 -5.70 10.58 4.54
CA TYR A 215 -4.26 10.66 4.77
C TYR A 215 -3.88 11.90 5.59
N LEU A 216 -4.49 13.06 5.27
CA LEU A 216 -4.15 14.34 5.89
C LEU A 216 -4.67 14.49 7.33
N GLN A 217 -5.91 14.05 7.59
CA GLN A 217 -6.65 14.49 8.77
C GLN A 217 -7.64 13.47 9.36
N GLU A 218 -7.62 12.20 8.92
CA GLU A 218 -8.41 11.17 9.61
C GLU A 218 -7.98 11.10 11.09
N LYS A 219 -8.95 11.09 12.00
CA LYS A 219 -8.75 11.33 13.44
C LYS A 219 -7.97 10.23 14.15
N CYS A 220 -7.89 9.04 13.56
CA CYS A 220 -7.31 7.86 14.19
C CYS A 220 -6.27 7.14 13.33
N SER A 221 -6.02 7.59 12.10
CA SER A 221 -5.09 6.97 11.15
C SER A 221 -4.45 7.95 10.17
N GLY A 222 -4.85 9.23 10.16
CA GLY A 222 -4.18 10.25 9.36
C GLY A 222 -2.73 10.43 9.81
N LEU A 223 -1.86 10.87 8.90
CA LEU A 223 -0.42 11.04 9.15
C LEU A 223 -0.06 11.72 10.48
N PRO A 224 -0.68 12.86 10.89
CA PRO A 224 -0.30 13.54 12.14
C PRO A 224 -0.65 12.78 13.42
N VAL A 225 -1.65 11.89 13.38
CA VAL A 225 -2.09 11.09 14.53
C VAL A 225 -1.49 9.69 14.51
N ASP A 226 -1.10 9.18 13.34
CA ASP A 226 -0.46 7.87 13.22
C ASP A 226 1.04 7.94 13.49
N ILE A 227 1.71 9.05 13.15
CA ILE A 227 3.15 9.24 13.39
C ILE A 227 3.37 10.56 14.13
N SER A 228 4.00 10.51 15.31
CA SER A 228 4.32 11.71 16.10
C SER A 228 5.45 12.53 15.46
N SER A 229 5.64 13.77 15.92
CA SER A 229 6.76 14.63 15.47
C SER A 229 8.15 14.04 15.75
N THR A 230 8.25 13.06 16.65
CA THR A 230 9.48 12.35 16.99
C THR A 230 9.67 11.04 16.21
N GLY A 231 8.72 10.68 15.34
CA GLY A 231 8.75 9.45 14.54
C GLY A 231 8.07 8.24 15.21
N GLN A 232 7.75 8.29 16.50
CA GLN A 232 6.97 7.22 17.13
C GLN A 232 5.63 7.04 16.41
N ALA A 233 5.35 5.83 15.93
CA ALA A 233 4.06 5.44 15.39
C ALA A 233 3.05 5.15 16.51
N SER A 234 1.77 5.36 16.25
CA SER A 234 0.66 5.19 17.21
C SER A 234 0.55 3.75 17.73
N GLU A 235 0.98 2.78 16.92
CA GLU A 235 1.02 1.34 17.21
C GLU A 235 2.26 0.88 17.96
N SER A 236 3.24 1.76 18.23
CA SER A 236 4.55 1.36 18.77
C SER A 236 4.46 0.63 20.12
N GLY A 237 3.42 0.93 20.90
CA GLY A 237 3.15 0.26 22.17
C GLY A 237 2.51 -1.14 22.03
N ARG A 238 1.92 -1.47 20.87
CA ARG A 238 1.24 -2.74 20.62
C ARG A 238 2.21 -3.81 20.12
N ASP A 239 2.75 -3.62 18.91
CA ASP A 239 3.77 -4.47 18.31
C ASP A 239 4.38 -3.86 17.04
N GLN A 240 5.56 -4.34 16.64
CA GLN A 240 6.30 -3.82 15.50
C GLN A 240 5.75 -4.28 14.14
N GLY A 241 4.89 -5.31 14.12
CA GLY A 241 4.24 -5.77 12.91
C GLY A 241 3.23 -4.76 12.40
N HIS A 242 2.36 -4.26 13.28
CA HIS A 242 1.33 -3.27 12.93
C HIS A 242 1.91 -1.88 12.65
N VAL A 243 2.97 -1.49 13.36
CA VAL A 243 3.73 -0.26 13.04
C VAL A 243 4.19 -0.28 11.59
N GLN A 244 4.88 -1.34 11.18
CA GLN A 244 5.40 -1.44 9.82
C GLN A 244 4.29 -1.58 8.77
N LEU A 245 3.16 -2.23 9.09
CA LEU A 245 2.00 -2.26 8.19
C LEU A 245 1.50 -0.85 7.90
N GLY A 246 1.29 -0.02 8.94
CA GLY A 246 0.82 1.35 8.81
C GLY A 246 1.78 2.23 8.00
N LEU A 247 3.08 2.16 8.30
CA LEU A 247 4.11 2.89 7.55
C LEU A 247 4.16 2.50 6.06
N GLY A 248 4.04 1.20 5.77
CA GLY A 248 3.96 0.70 4.39
C GLY A 248 2.72 1.21 3.67
N ASN A 249 1.55 1.19 4.33
CA ASN A 249 0.30 1.67 3.74
C ASN A 249 0.35 3.17 3.43
N LEU A 250 0.93 3.97 4.34
CA LEU A 250 1.13 5.40 4.13
C LEU A 250 2.09 5.67 2.96
N ALA A 251 3.18 4.91 2.85
CA ALA A 251 4.12 5.03 1.74
C ALA A 251 3.49 4.64 0.39
N GLU A 252 2.70 3.56 0.35
CA GLU A 252 1.96 3.16 -0.85
C GLU A 252 0.94 4.23 -1.28
N SER A 253 0.29 4.90 -0.32
CA SER A 253 -0.59 6.05 -0.60
C SER A 253 0.18 7.24 -1.20
N CYS A 254 1.36 7.54 -0.64
CA CYS A 254 2.24 8.60 -1.13
C CYS A 254 2.75 8.30 -2.54
N GLN A 255 3.10 7.03 -2.81
CA GLN A 255 3.56 6.60 -4.13
C GLN A 255 2.51 6.85 -5.20
N ILE A 256 1.25 6.45 -4.96
CA ILE A 256 0.18 6.66 -5.93
C ILE A 256 -0.05 8.16 -6.19
N ALA A 257 -0.05 8.98 -5.14
CA ALA A 257 -0.18 10.43 -5.29
C ALA A 257 1.00 11.06 -6.07
N SER A 258 2.21 10.55 -5.86
CA SER A 258 3.41 10.95 -6.60
C SER A 258 3.34 10.55 -8.07
N VAL A 259 2.89 9.33 -8.38
CA VAL A 259 2.68 8.85 -9.77
C VAL A 259 1.68 9.72 -10.50
N GLN A 260 0.60 10.14 -9.84
CA GLN A 260 -0.39 11.04 -10.41
C GLN A 260 0.08 12.50 -10.49
N GLY A 261 1.17 12.88 -9.80
CA GLY A 261 1.68 14.25 -9.78
C GLY A 261 0.75 15.28 -9.14
N THR A 262 -0.18 14.84 -8.27
CA THR A 262 -1.26 15.71 -7.74
C THR A 262 -0.95 16.30 -6.36
N HIS A 263 -0.33 15.51 -5.46
CA HIS A 263 -0.09 15.91 -4.07
C HIS A 263 1.29 15.43 -3.61
N ASN A 264 2.06 16.32 -2.98
CA ASN A 264 3.29 15.95 -2.30
C ASN A 264 3.00 15.40 -0.90
N LEU A 265 2.48 14.17 -0.82
CA LEU A 265 2.17 13.54 0.46
C LEU A 265 3.43 13.20 1.27
N TYR A 266 4.51 12.77 0.61
CA TYR A 266 5.79 12.47 1.24
C TYR A 266 6.37 13.69 1.98
N GLY A 267 6.21 14.90 1.43
CA GLY A 267 6.73 16.15 2.00
C GLY A 267 5.99 16.66 3.25
N LEU A 268 4.86 16.06 3.61
CA LEU A 268 3.99 16.60 4.65
C LEU A 268 4.64 16.59 6.03
N LEU A 269 4.31 17.62 6.82
CA LEU A 269 4.71 17.76 8.22
C LEU A 269 6.23 17.62 8.44
N SER A 270 7.01 18.20 7.52
CA SER A 270 8.48 18.10 7.47
C SER A 270 8.96 16.66 7.28
N ASN A 271 8.48 15.99 6.23
CA ASN A 271 8.78 14.59 5.91
C ASN A 271 8.44 13.64 7.07
N ARG A 272 7.28 13.81 7.72
CA ARG A 272 6.88 13.07 8.92
C ARG A 272 6.94 11.56 8.74
N LEU A 273 6.56 11.07 7.55
CA LEU A 273 6.64 9.65 7.23
C LEU A 273 8.10 9.16 7.24
N MET A 274 9.05 9.91 6.66
CA MET A 274 10.50 9.60 6.72
C MET A 274 10.98 9.45 8.17
N VAL A 275 10.60 10.38 9.04
CA VAL A 275 10.97 10.36 10.47
C VAL A 275 10.40 9.11 11.15
N GLY A 276 9.18 8.69 10.78
CA GLY A 276 8.56 7.46 11.25
C GLY A 276 9.31 6.19 10.84
N TYR A 277 9.75 6.13 9.58
CA TYR A 277 10.61 5.05 9.09
C TYR A 277 11.93 4.97 9.86
N GLU A 278 12.64 6.09 10.04
CA GLU A 278 13.93 6.09 10.75
C GLU A 278 13.81 5.74 12.23
N TYR A 279 12.77 6.24 12.92
CA TYR A 279 12.48 5.83 14.30
C TYR A 279 12.26 4.32 14.41
N THR A 280 11.39 3.79 13.54
CA THR A 280 11.00 2.38 13.53
C THR A 280 12.18 1.48 13.16
N ALA A 281 12.95 1.86 12.14
CA ALA A 281 14.14 1.15 11.71
C ALA A 281 15.18 1.09 12.83
N LYS A 282 15.48 2.24 13.47
CA LYS A 282 16.39 2.33 14.61
C LYS A 282 16.00 1.37 15.73
N TYR A 283 14.73 1.40 16.13
CA TYR A 283 14.25 0.51 17.20
C TYR A 283 14.35 -0.96 16.81
N ASN A 284 13.91 -1.33 15.60
CA ASN A 284 13.91 -2.71 15.12
C ASN A 284 15.33 -3.27 14.88
N LEU A 285 16.32 -2.42 14.61
CA LEU A 285 17.73 -2.80 14.54
C LEU A 285 18.37 -3.09 15.92
N GLY A 286 17.63 -2.89 17.02
CA GLY A 286 18.09 -3.19 18.38
C GLY A 286 18.52 -1.98 19.20
N TYR A 287 18.53 -0.78 18.62
CA TYR A 287 18.84 0.45 19.35
C TYR A 287 17.68 0.91 20.24
N SER A 288 17.98 1.69 21.29
CA SER A 288 16.96 2.35 22.10
C SER A 288 16.42 3.59 21.41
N VAL A 289 15.13 3.87 21.64
CA VAL A 289 14.42 5.07 21.19
C VAL A 289 13.59 5.62 22.34
N SER A 290 13.31 6.93 22.32
CA SER A 290 12.38 7.54 23.29
C SER A 290 10.96 7.07 23.01
N TYR A 291 10.20 6.75 24.05
CA TYR A 291 8.79 6.37 23.95
C TYR A 291 7.92 7.33 24.75
N ASN A 292 6.92 7.93 24.09
CA ASN A 292 5.93 8.79 24.69
C ASN A 292 4.64 7.98 24.95
N THR A 293 4.35 7.71 26.22
CA THR A 293 3.15 6.96 26.63
C THR A 293 1.84 7.69 26.35
N SER A 294 1.87 9.01 26.11
CA SER A 294 0.68 9.80 25.74
C SER A 294 0.38 9.78 24.23
N PHE A 295 1.27 9.25 23.39
CA PHE A 295 1.05 9.13 21.94
C PHE A 295 0.77 7.68 21.55
N GLN A 296 -0.51 7.33 21.43
CA GLN A 296 -0.95 5.97 21.13
C GLN A 296 -2.11 5.99 20.16
N ARG A 297 -2.38 4.84 19.52
CA ARG A 297 -3.55 4.65 18.68
C ARG A 297 -4.86 4.97 19.41
N CYS A 298 -5.87 5.34 18.64
CA CYS A 298 -7.25 5.32 19.12
C CYS A 298 -7.60 3.94 19.69
N ASP A 299 -8.44 3.97 20.72
CA ASP A 299 -8.98 2.79 21.40
C ASP A 299 -7.92 1.78 21.87
N ALA A 300 -6.73 2.27 22.24
CA ALA A 300 -5.68 1.44 22.80
C ALA A 300 -6.16 0.59 24.00
N ASN A 301 -7.13 1.08 24.77
CA ASN A 301 -7.77 0.37 25.87
C ASN A 301 -8.47 -0.94 25.45
N LEU A 302 -8.98 -1.04 24.21
CA LEU A 302 -9.58 -2.27 23.70
C LEU A 302 -8.53 -3.36 23.39
N LEU A 303 -7.25 -2.98 23.36
CA LEU A 303 -6.12 -3.85 23.02
C LEU A 303 -5.13 -4.01 24.18
N GLY A 304 -5.55 -3.71 25.41
CA GLY A 304 -4.71 -3.83 26.61
C GLY A 304 -3.78 -2.63 26.87
N GLY A 305 -3.98 -1.52 26.16
CA GLY A 305 -3.37 -0.23 26.49
C GLY A 305 -4.10 0.50 27.64
N PRO A 306 -3.64 1.70 28.05
CA PRO A 306 -2.51 2.43 27.48
C PRO A 306 -1.18 1.72 27.73
N PHE A 307 -0.39 1.57 26.67
CA PHE A 307 0.89 0.87 26.70
C PHE A 307 1.95 1.71 27.43
N GLN A 308 2.54 1.18 28.50
CA GLN A 308 3.52 1.93 29.31
C GLN A 308 4.94 1.89 28.73
N THR A 309 5.19 1.01 27.77
CA THR A 309 6.49 0.82 27.12
C THR A 309 6.28 0.56 25.64
N ILE A 310 7.31 0.86 24.84
CA ILE A 310 7.37 0.43 23.45
C ILE A 310 7.43 -1.11 23.41
N SER A 311 6.62 -1.72 22.54
CA SER A 311 6.52 -3.17 22.47
C SER A 311 7.75 -3.79 21.82
N ALA A 312 8.29 -4.84 22.43
CA ALA A 312 9.34 -5.68 21.84
C ALA A 312 8.75 -6.77 20.92
N THR A 313 7.43 -6.93 20.88
CA THR A 313 6.76 -7.95 20.04
C THR A 313 7.05 -7.68 18.56
N GLY A 314 7.63 -8.66 17.88
CA GLY A 314 8.00 -8.55 16.47
C GLY A 314 9.27 -7.73 16.21
N ARG A 315 9.98 -7.26 17.25
CA ARG A 315 11.21 -6.48 17.09
C ARG A 315 12.27 -7.27 16.31
N GLY A 316 12.89 -6.62 15.33
CA GLY A 316 13.91 -7.22 14.47
C GLY A 316 13.35 -8.08 13.33
N LYS A 317 12.01 -8.14 13.18
CA LYS A 317 11.36 -8.67 11.98
C LYS A 317 11.01 -7.51 11.06
N PHE A 318 11.51 -7.55 9.83
CA PHE A 318 11.35 -6.47 8.87
C PHE A 318 10.25 -6.82 7.86
N ARG A 319 9.30 -5.90 7.65
CA ARG A 319 8.36 -5.97 6.52
C ARG A 319 9.02 -5.40 5.25
N PRO A 320 8.59 -5.81 4.04
CA PRO A 320 9.11 -5.30 2.78
C PRO A 320 8.51 -3.92 2.46
N ILE A 321 8.95 -2.89 3.19
CA ILE A 321 8.42 -1.52 3.09
C ILE A 321 9.51 -0.46 2.91
N TYR A 322 10.78 -0.81 3.11
CA TYR A 322 11.86 0.17 3.25
C TYR A 322 12.33 0.69 1.89
N GLU A 323 12.34 -0.14 0.84
CA GLU A 323 12.83 0.27 -0.48
C GLU A 323 12.01 1.39 -1.08
N LEU A 324 10.67 1.35 -0.93
CA LEU A 324 9.79 2.38 -1.46
C LEU A 324 10.09 3.74 -0.84
N ALA A 325 10.12 3.80 0.50
CA ALA A 325 10.41 5.04 1.21
C ALA A 325 11.84 5.53 0.94
N TYR A 326 12.81 4.61 0.91
CA TYR A 326 14.21 4.93 0.68
C TYR A 326 14.47 5.47 -0.74
N ALA A 327 13.88 4.85 -1.76
CA ALA A 327 13.96 5.33 -3.13
C ALA A 327 13.45 6.78 -3.24
N HIS A 328 12.31 7.08 -2.62
CA HIS A 328 11.79 8.44 -2.63
C HIS A 328 12.69 9.44 -1.88
N TYR A 329 12.93 9.22 -0.57
CA TYR A 329 13.60 10.22 0.25
C TYR A 329 15.10 10.32 0.00
N VAL A 330 15.78 9.19 -0.20
CA VAL A 330 17.24 9.19 -0.38
C VAL A 330 17.59 9.36 -1.84
N SER A 331 17.06 8.51 -2.72
CA SER A 331 17.47 8.52 -4.13
C SER A 331 16.92 9.72 -4.90
N THR A 332 15.66 10.09 -4.68
CA THR A 332 15.03 11.22 -5.40
C THR A 332 15.24 12.56 -4.69
N MET A 333 15.13 12.61 -3.35
CA MET A 333 15.23 13.88 -2.60
C MET A 333 16.61 14.15 -1.99
N ASN A 334 17.59 13.24 -2.12
CA ASN A 334 18.94 13.39 -1.56
C ASN A 334 18.94 13.65 -0.04
N LEU A 335 18.03 13.00 0.69
CA LEU A 335 17.98 13.01 2.16
C LEU A 335 18.73 11.79 2.73
N SER A 336 18.76 11.68 4.06
CA SER A 336 19.48 10.62 4.76
C SER A 336 18.52 9.77 5.60
N MET A 337 18.57 8.45 5.39
CA MET A 337 17.83 7.44 6.15
C MET A 337 18.77 6.28 6.57
N PRO A 338 19.77 6.54 7.43
CA PRO A 338 20.85 5.57 7.73
C PRO A 338 20.36 4.27 8.37
N TYR A 339 19.32 4.31 9.21
CA TYR A 339 18.80 3.09 9.83
C TYR A 339 18.03 2.25 8.82
N SER A 340 17.22 2.89 7.97
CA SER A 340 16.54 2.20 6.88
C SER A 340 17.54 1.62 5.88
N ASN A 341 18.63 2.35 5.57
CA ASN A 341 19.72 1.83 4.73
C ASN A 341 20.32 0.54 5.31
N THR A 342 20.58 0.53 6.62
CA THR A 342 21.13 -0.66 7.31
C THR A 342 20.21 -1.88 7.16
N ILE A 343 18.88 -1.68 7.20
CA ILE A 343 17.92 -2.77 6.98
C ILE A 343 17.96 -3.25 5.53
N ILE A 344 17.95 -2.32 4.58
CA ILE A 344 18.01 -2.59 3.14
C ILE A 344 19.28 -3.38 2.78
N GLU A 345 20.44 -2.99 3.32
CA GLU A 345 21.71 -3.69 3.14
C GLU A 345 21.73 -5.07 3.79
N LYS A 346 21.01 -5.25 4.91
CA LYS A 346 20.92 -6.53 5.61
C LYS A 346 19.99 -7.52 4.91
N VAL A 347 18.88 -7.04 4.34
CA VAL A 347 17.87 -7.87 3.67
C VAL A 347 18.25 -8.16 2.22
N LEU A 348 18.97 -7.24 1.57
CA LEU A 348 19.44 -7.27 0.16
C LEU A 348 18.32 -7.25 -0.89
N THR A 349 17.29 -8.10 -0.71
CA THR A 349 16.11 -8.27 -1.56
C THR A 349 14.85 -8.27 -0.70
N GLU A 350 13.99 -7.26 -0.84
CA GLU A 350 12.69 -7.21 -0.16
C GLU A 350 11.70 -8.19 -0.81
N VAL A 351 11.83 -9.47 -0.48
CA VAL A 351 10.99 -10.54 -1.05
C VAL A 351 9.59 -10.60 -0.44
N GLY A 352 8.64 -11.05 -1.26
CA GLY A 352 7.30 -11.42 -0.82
C GLY A 352 6.52 -10.27 -0.18
N SER A 353 5.42 -10.63 0.46
CA SER A 353 4.48 -9.71 1.11
C SER A 353 4.52 -9.88 2.64
N GLY A 354 3.81 -9.03 3.38
CA GLY A 354 3.91 -8.94 4.85
C GLY A 354 3.82 -10.30 5.58
N PRO A 355 4.44 -10.46 6.76
CA PRO A 355 4.63 -11.75 7.44
C PRO A 355 3.33 -12.44 7.91
N THR A 356 2.21 -11.71 7.89
CA THR A 356 0.90 -12.15 8.36
C THR A 356 -0.08 -12.46 7.24
N SER A 357 0.08 -11.83 6.07
CA SER A 357 -0.78 -12.04 4.90
C SER A 357 -0.04 -11.66 3.62
N PRO A 358 -0.28 -12.38 2.51
CA PRO A 358 0.35 -12.10 1.25
C PRO A 358 -0.12 -10.76 0.60
N ALA A 359 -1.10 -10.06 1.15
CA ALA A 359 -1.59 -8.79 0.61
C ALA A 359 -1.37 -7.58 1.53
N ASP A 360 -0.72 -7.76 2.68
CA ASP A 360 -0.51 -6.67 3.65
C ASP A 360 0.28 -5.49 3.05
N ASN A 361 1.36 -5.78 2.32
CA ASN A 361 2.18 -4.82 1.59
C ASN A 361 2.61 -5.44 0.26
N SER A 362 2.84 -4.59 -0.76
CA SER A 362 3.00 -5.03 -2.15
C SER A 362 4.29 -5.79 -2.48
N GLY A 363 5.26 -5.83 -1.56
CA GLY A 363 6.47 -6.67 -1.68
C GLY A 363 7.41 -6.28 -2.82
N TRP A 364 8.49 -7.05 -3.01
CA TRP A 364 9.40 -6.93 -4.17
C TRP A 364 9.98 -5.52 -4.35
N GLY A 365 10.25 -4.85 -3.24
CA GLY A 365 10.61 -3.43 -3.22
C GLY A 365 11.92 -3.15 -3.94
N THR A 366 12.86 -4.09 -3.88
CA THR A 366 14.17 -3.97 -4.53
C THR A 366 14.02 -3.92 -6.04
N LEU A 367 13.26 -4.84 -6.65
CA LEU A 367 12.95 -4.77 -8.09
C LEU A 367 12.15 -3.51 -8.44
N LYS A 368 11.10 -3.22 -7.65
CA LYS A 368 10.09 -2.23 -8.05
C LYS A 368 10.55 -0.79 -7.86
N TYR A 369 11.35 -0.48 -6.83
CA TYR A 369 11.60 0.91 -6.44
C TYR A 369 13.08 1.30 -6.42
N ARG A 370 14.01 0.36 -6.17
CA ARG A 370 15.43 0.70 -6.02
C ARG A 370 15.98 1.32 -7.31
N LEU A 371 16.52 2.53 -7.19
CA LEU A 371 17.21 3.25 -8.27
C LEU A 371 18.70 2.90 -8.28
N ILE A 372 19.36 3.02 -9.44
CA ILE A 372 20.81 2.80 -9.61
C ILE A 372 21.55 4.13 -9.58
#